data_AF-A0A4S4CFP4-F1
#
_entry.id   AF-A0A4S4CFP4-F1
#
_cell.length_a   1.000
_cell.length_b   1.000
_cell.length_c   1.000
_cell.angle_alpha   90.00
_cell.angle_beta   90.00
_cell.angle_gamma   90.00
#
_symmetry.space_group_name_H-M   'P 1'
#
loop_
_entity.id
_entity.type
_entity.pdbx_description
1 polymer ?
#
loop_
_entity_poly.entity_id
_entity_poly.type
_entity_poly.pdbx_seq_one_letter_code
_entity_poly.pdbx_strand_id
1 'polypeptide(L)'
;MQAQWKLRDYLHAHGITPYKLAKAIPDVRQATIYRLAAEDAPQSVSFDILSRVITGLRTVTGQDVTVGDLITLVEIPTSEDAAWMNADLSGMADLDPYDWGNVDPLSLGEAVSVSSDGQIIVGKL
;
A
#
# COMPACT_ATOMS: atom_id res chain seq x y z
N MET A 1 0.77 5.33 0.55
CA MET A 1 1.43 4.09 0.99
C MET A 1 1.96 4.28 2.41
N GLN A 2 1.76 3.32 3.30
CA GLN A 2 2.28 3.31 4.66
C GLN A 2 3.11 2.06 4.90
N ALA A 3 4.27 2.22 5.55
CA ALA A 3 5.07 1.10 6.01
C ALA A 3 4.39 0.44 7.24
N GLN A 4 4.12 -0.85 7.15
CA GLN A 4 3.61 -1.66 8.24
C GLN A 4 4.71 -2.59 8.75
N TRP A 5 4.91 -2.55 10.06
CA TRP A 5 5.89 -3.35 10.79
C TRP A 5 5.40 -4.79 11.00
N LYS A 6 6.27 -5.79 10.76
CA LYS A 6 5.93 -7.23 10.78
C LYS A 6 6.81 -8.08 11.70
N LEU A 7 7.52 -7.48 12.65
CA LEU A 7 8.42 -8.23 13.54
C LEU A 7 7.71 -9.35 14.30
N ARG A 8 6.49 -9.11 14.79
CA ARG A 8 5.70 -10.12 15.52
C ARG A 8 5.50 -11.37 14.69
N ASP A 9 5.04 -11.19 13.45
CA ASP A 9 4.71 -12.29 12.55
C ASP A 9 5.97 -13.05 12.14
N TYR A 10 7.07 -12.32 11.89
CA TYR A 10 8.38 -12.91 11.62
C TYR A 10 8.86 -13.79 12.78
N LEU A 11 8.82 -13.25 14.00
CA LEU A 11 9.23 -13.97 15.22
C LEU A 11 8.40 -15.23 15.42
N HIS A 12 7.09 -15.14 15.24
CA HIS A 12 6.18 -16.28 15.35
C HIS A 12 6.47 -17.36 14.31
N ALA A 13 6.64 -16.97 13.04
CA ALA A 13 6.93 -17.88 11.94
C ALA A 13 8.26 -18.65 12.12
N HIS A 14 9.21 -18.08 12.85
CA HIS A 14 10.53 -18.66 13.07
C HIS A 14 10.71 -19.25 14.48
N GLY A 15 9.64 -19.31 15.29
CA GLY A 15 9.69 -19.86 16.65
C GLY A 15 10.63 -19.08 17.59
N ILE A 16 10.79 -17.77 17.37
CA ILE A 16 11.68 -16.90 18.13
C ILE A 16 10.85 -16.12 19.14
N THR A 17 11.22 -16.16 20.41
CA THR A 17 10.60 -15.28 21.41
C THR A 17 11.20 -13.88 21.35
N PRO A 18 10.43 -12.82 21.67
CA PRO A 18 10.98 -11.46 21.80
C PRO A 18 12.14 -11.40 22.80
N TYR A 19 12.12 -12.24 23.84
CA TYR A 19 13.21 -12.40 24.79
C TYR A 19 14.51 -12.92 24.13
N LYS A 20 14.42 -13.94 23.27
CA LYS A 20 15.58 -14.49 22.56
C LYS A 20 16.22 -13.43 21.66
N LEU A 21 15.40 -12.63 20.97
CA LEU A 21 15.88 -11.48 20.20
C LEU A 21 16.53 -10.42 21.10
N ALA A 22 15.89 -10.02 22.21
CA ALA A 22 16.45 -9.04 23.12
C ALA A 22 17.82 -9.46 23.69
N LYS A 23 18.03 -10.75 23.95
CA LYS A 23 19.34 -11.27 24.35
C LYS A 23 20.43 -11.14 23.28
N ALA A 24 20.05 -11.20 21.99
CA ALA A 24 21.00 -11.10 20.88
C ALA A 24 21.39 -9.65 20.57
N ILE A 25 20.67 -8.66 21.10
CA ILE A 25 20.92 -7.23 20.90
C ILE A 25 20.87 -6.50 22.25
N PRO A 26 21.92 -6.65 23.09
CA PRO A 26 21.96 -6.06 24.44
C PRO A 26 21.95 -4.53 24.42
N ASP A 27 22.35 -3.91 23.32
CA ASP A 27 22.37 -2.46 23.13
C ASP A 27 20.96 -1.85 22.98
N VAL A 28 19.93 -2.68 22.74
CA VAL A 28 18.54 -2.26 22.69
C VAL A 28 17.83 -2.69 23.96
N ARG A 29 17.20 -1.74 24.65
CA ARG A 29 16.42 -2.03 25.85
C ARG A 29 15.37 -3.09 25.56
N GLN A 30 15.26 -4.09 26.43
CA GLN A 30 14.29 -5.19 26.29
C GLN A 30 12.86 -4.66 26.09
N ALA A 31 12.44 -3.64 26.86
CA ALA A 31 11.13 -3.02 26.70
C ALA A 31 10.85 -2.51 25.27
N THR A 32 11.87 -2.00 24.57
CA THR A 32 11.76 -1.57 23.17
C THR A 32 11.50 -2.77 22.25
N ILE A 33 12.21 -3.89 22.44
CA ILE A 33 12.00 -5.11 21.64
C ILE A 33 10.59 -5.66 21.83
N TYR A 34 10.10 -5.67 23.07
CA TYR A 34 8.72 -6.10 23.35
C TYR A 34 7.70 -5.17 22.72
N ARG A 35 7.90 -3.85 22.78
CA ARG A 35 7.04 -2.86 22.09
C ARG A 35 7.05 -3.04 20.57
N LEU A 36 8.19 -3.40 19.98
CA LEU A 36 8.29 -3.68 18.55
C LEU A 36 7.64 -5.01 18.15
N ALA A 37 7.51 -5.96 19.08
CA ALA A 37 6.87 -7.25 18.84
C ALA A 37 5.38 -7.27 19.25
N ALA A 38 4.86 -6.16 19.77
CA ALA A 38 3.47 -6.02 20.17
C ALA A 38 2.53 -5.92 18.95
N GLU A 39 1.24 -6.13 19.18
CA GLU A 39 0.21 -5.98 18.13
C GLU A 39 0.06 -4.52 17.69
N ASP A 40 0.17 -3.60 18.65
CA ASP A 40 0.16 -2.14 18.47
C ASP A 40 1.57 -1.59 18.25
N ALA A 41 2.39 -2.29 17.46
CA ALA A 41 3.74 -1.87 17.15
C ALA A 41 3.76 -0.45 16.55
N PRO A 42 4.81 0.35 16.86
CA PRO A 42 4.91 1.72 16.37
C PRO A 42 4.97 1.77 14.84
N GLN A 43 4.26 2.74 14.25
CA GLN A 43 4.24 2.95 12.79
C GLN A 43 5.59 3.41 12.22
N SER A 44 6.47 3.95 13.07
CA SER A 44 7.81 4.37 12.68
C SER A 44 8.86 3.80 13.63
N VAL A 45 9.93 3.28 13.04
CA VAL A 45 11.09 2.74 13.74
C VAL A 45 12.31 3.44 13.19
N SER A 46 13.21 3.89 14.06
CA SER A 46 14.46 4.52 13.60
C SER A 46 15.32 3.50 12.85
N PHE A 47 16.04 3.96 11.84
CA PHE A 47 16.93 3.12 11.03
C PHE A 47 17.98 2.39 11.88
N ASP A 48 18.48 3.03 12.92
CA ASP A 48 19.43 2.44 13.88
C ASP A 48 18.83 1.22 14.61
N ILE A 49 17.60 1.34 15.12
CA ILE A 49 16.92 0.24 15.80
C ILE A 49 16.60 -0.89 14.81
N LEU A 50 16.15 -0.55 13.60
CA LEU A 50 15.91 -1.52 12.53
C LEU A 50 17.18 -2.32 12.21
N SER A 51 18.31 -1.64 12.03
CA SER A 51 19.58 -2.29 11.70
C SER A 51 20.05 -3.26 12.79
N ARG A 52 19.86 -2.88 14.06
CA ARG A 52 20.14 -3.74 15.21
C ARG A 52 19.22 -4.95 15.25
N VAL A 53 17.91 -4.75 15.04
CA VAL A 53 16.94 -5.85 14.98
C VAL A 53 17.30 -6.85 13.87
N ILE A 54 17.61 -6.38 12.66
CA ILE A 54 18.06 -7.23 11.55
C ILE A 54 19.30 -8.03 11.93
N THR A 55 20.30 -7.37 12.52
CA THR A 55 21.55 -8.02 12.94
C THR A 55 21.31 -9.07 14.03
N GLY A 56 20.45 -8.75 15.00
CA GLY A 56 20.03 -9.69 16.04
C GLY A 56 19.28 -10.89 15.46
N LEU A 57 18.36 -10.67 14.52
CA LEU A 57 17.62 -11.75 13.86
C LEU A 57 18.55 -12.65 13.03
N ARG A 58 19.48 -12.09 12.26
CA ARG A 58 20.51 -12.86 11.53
C ARG A 58 21.32 -13.74 12.48
N THR A 59 21.68 -13.22 13.64
CA THR A 59 22.43 -13.96 14.67
C THR A 59 21.61 -15.11 15.27
N VAL A 60 20.32 -14.88 15.53
CA VAL A 60 19.43 -15.86 16.18
C VAL A 60 18.94 -16.94 15.23
N THR A 61 18.82 -16.63 13.94
CA THR A 61 18.28 -17.52 12.90
C THR A 61 19.37 -18.18 12.05
N GLY A 62 20.54 -17.54 11.90
CA GLY A 62 21.53 -17.93 10.90
C GLY A 62 21.12 -17.62 9.46
N GLN A 63 20.01 -16.91 9.25
CA GLN A 63 19.47 -16.58 7.92
C GLN A 63 19.84 -15.14 7.54
N ASP A 64 19.86 -14.86 6.24
CA ASP A 64 20.03 -13.49 5.74
C ASP A 64 18.70 -12.73 5.80
N VAL A 65 18.49 -12.04 6.92
CA VAL A 65 17.29 -11.22 7.15
C VAL A 65 17.48 -9.85 6.51
N THR A 66 16.47 -9.39 5.77
CA THR A 66 16.46 -8.10 5.07
C THR A 66 15.37 -7.17 5.62
N VAL A 67 15.35 -5.92 5.16
CA VAL A 67 14.31 -4.95 5.54
C VAL A 67 12.92 -5.39 5.05
N GLY A 68 12.86 -6.03 3.86
CA GLY A 68 11.60 -6.49 3.27
C GLY A 68 10.92 -7.60 4.07
N ASP A 69 11.67 -8.33 4.89
CA ASP A 69 11.12 -9.37 5.77
C ASP A 69 10.42 -8.77 7.00
N LEU A 70 10.72 -7.52 7.36
CA LEU A 70 10.23 -6.85 8.57
C LEU A 70 9.27 -5.70 8.27
N ILE A 71 9.24 -5.20 7.04
CA ILE A 71 8.43 -4.06 6.63
C ILE A 71 7.69 -4.40 5.35
N THR A 72 6.38 -4.14 5.33
CA THR A 72 5.56 -4.22 4.12
C THR A 72 4.99 -2.85 3.80
N LEU A 73 4.82 -2.53 2.52
CA LEU A 73 4.12 -1.32 2.10
C LEU A 73 2.65 -1.64 1.88
N VAL A 74 1.78 -0.96 2.62
CA VAL A 74 0.34 -1.07 2.46
C VAL A 74 -0.18 0.20 1.78
N GLU A 75 -0.99 0.03 0.75
CA GLU A 75 -1.75 1.14 0.19
C GLU A 75 -2.91 1.45 1.13
N ILE A 76 -2.93 2.69 1.62
CA ILE A 76 -4.10 3.21 2.32
C ILE A 76 -4.94 3.89 1.25
N PRO A 77 -6.20 3.46 1.03
CA PRO A 77 -7.09 4.15 0.12
C PRO A 77 -7.18 5.62 0.52
N THR A 78 -7.11 6.53 -0.45
CA THR A 78 -7.43 7.92 -0.19
C THR A 78 -8.92 8.07 0.17
N SER A 79 -9.31 9.22 0.71
CA SER A 79 -10.72 9.52 0.94
C SER A 79 -11.56 9.41 -0.34
N GLU A 80 -10.95 9.71 -1.49
CA GLU A 80 -11.59 9.57 -2.79
C GLU A 80 -11.71 8.10 -3.20
N ASP A 81 -10.63 7.31 -3.07
CA ASP A 81 -10.68 5.87 -3.35
C ASP A 81 -11.72 5.15 -2.49
N ALA A 82 -11.80 5.51 -1.20
CA ALA A 82 -12.79 4.96 -0.29
C ALA A 82 -14.22 5.38 -0.68
N ALA A 83 -14.42 6.60 -1.19
CA ALA A 83 -15.72 7.06 -1.67
C ALA A 83 -16.15 6.28 -2.93
N TRP A 84 -15.23 6.03 -3.87
CA TRP A 84 -15.49 5.21 -5.05
C TRP A 84 -15.74 3.74 -4.71
N MET A 85 -14.93 3.14 -3.83
CA MET A 85 -15.06 1.73 -3.44
C MET A 85 -16.34 1.44 -2.65
N ASN A 86 -16.86 2.42 -1.90
CA ASN A 86 -18.10 2.30 -1.14
C ASN A 86 -19.29 2.96 -1.85
N ALA A 87 -19.11 3.47 -3.07
CA ALA A 87 -20.20 4.03 -3.85
C ALA A 87 -21.22 2.92 -4.14
N ASP A 88 -22.49 3.21 -3.90
CA ASP A 88 -23.56 2.33 -4.32
C ASP A 88 -23.71 2.42 -5.84
N LEU A 89 -23.11 1.45 -6.54
CA LEU A 89 -23.17 1.33 -8.00
C LEU A 89 -24.35 0.45 -8.47
N SER A 90 -25.26 0.07 -7.57
CA SER A 90 -26.39 -0.81 -7.92
C SER A 90 -27.27 -0.21 -9.03
N GLY A 91 -27.49 1.10 -9.01
CA GLY A 91 -28.23 1.82 -10.06
C GLY A 91 -27.41 2.11 -11.33
N MET A 92 -26.11 1.80 -11.35
CA MET A 92 -25.25 2.01 -12.53
C MET A 92 -25.51 0.96 -13.61
N ALA A 93 -26.03 -0.21 -13.24
CA ALA A 93 -26.44 -1.25 -14.17
C ALA A 93 -27.73 -0.91 -14.94
N ASP A 94 -28.53 0.02 -14.42
CA ASP A 94 -29.75 0.52 -15.06
C ASP A 94 -29.48 1.65 -16.06
N LEU A 95 -28.24 2.17 -16.08
CA LEU A 95 -27.80 3.12 -17.09
C LEU A 95 -27.38 2.36 -18.34
N ASP A 96 -28.06 2.62 -19.46
CA ASP A 96 -27.61 2.13 -20.75
C ASP A 96 -26.20 2.66 -21.03
N PRO A 97 -25.28 1.85 -21.61
CA PRO A 97 -24.01 2.37 -22.09
C PRO A 97 -24.29 3.54 -23.05
N TYR A 98 -23.71 4.70 -22.77
CA TYR A 98 -23.95 5.95 -23.51
C TYR A 98 -25.32 6.62 -23.28
N ASP A 99 -25.96 6.42 -22.12
CA ASP A 99 -27.07 7.28 -21.68
C ASP A 99 -26.54 8.66 -21.23
N TRP A 100 -26.61 9.64 -22.12
CA TRP A 100 -26.29 11.04 -21.85
C TRP A 100 -27.53 11.84 -21.36
N GLY A 101 -28.62 11.14 -20.99
CA GLY A 101 -29.90 11.74 -20.67
C GLY A 101 -30.52 12.45 -21.88
N ASN A 102 -30.88 13.71 -21.72
CA ASN A 102 -31.44 14.54 -22.80
C ASN A 102 -30.36 15.27 -23.63
N VAL A 103 -29.08 15.01 -23.36
CA VAL A 103 -27.98 15.64 -24.08
C VAL A 103 -27.71 14.83 -25.33
N ASP A 104 -27.92 15.42 -26.51
CA ASP A 104 -27.46 14.81 -27.75
C ASP A 104 -25.93 14.88 -27.78
N PRO A 105 -25.18 13.77 -27.75
CA PRO A 105 -23.73 13.80 -27.80
C PRO A 105 -23.20 14.41 -29.10
N LEU A 106 -23.99 14.43 -30.19
CA LEU A 106 -23.65 15.14 -31.43
C LEU A 106 -23.79 16.67 -31.31
N SER A 107 -24.37 17.15 -30.21
CA SER A 107 -24.47 18.58 -29.87
C SER A 107 -23.36 19.09 -28.95
N LEU A 108 -22.50 18.19 -28.42
CA LEU A 108 -21.45 18.51 -27.44
C LEU A 108 -20.24 19.25 -28.03
N GLY A 109 -20.25 19.61 -29.31
CA GLY A 109 -19.18 20.36 -29.95
C GLY A 109 -19.21 20.26 -31.47
N GLU A 110 -18.20 20.82 -32.11
CA GLU A 110 -18.00 20.66 -33.55
C GLU A 110 -17.52 19.24 -33.86
N ALA A 111 -17.95 18.70 -35.01
CA ALA A 111 -17.57 17.36 -35.42
C ALA A 111 -16.06 17.29 -35.66
N VAL A 112 -15.44 16.21 -35.21
CA VAL A 112 -14.01 15.94 -35.40
C VAL A 112 -13.86 14.89 -36.49
N SER A 113 -13.12 15.21 -37.55
CA SER A 113 -12.80 14.29 -38.65
C SER A 113 -11.30 14.18 -38.83
N VAL A 114 -10.85 13.08 -39.47
CA VAL A 114 -9.44 12.86 -39.80
C VAL A 114 -9.29 12.90 -41.31
N SER A 115 -8.41 13.79 -41.79
CA SER A 115 -8.09 13.90 -43.21
C SER A 115 -7.27 12.70 -43.68
N SER A 116 -7.21 12.49 -45.00
CA SER A 116 -6.43 11.40 -45.61
C SER A 116 -4.92 11.46 -45.32
N ASP A 117 -4.40 12.63 -44.94
CA ASP A 117 -3.01 12.86 -44.51
C ASP A 117 -2.83 12.80 -42.97
N GLY A 118 -3.87 12.41 -42.22
CA GLY A 118 -3.81 12.13 -40.79
C GLY A 118 -3.96 13.36 -39.88
N GLN A 119 -4.41 14.50 -40.41
CA GLN A 119 -4.67 15.70 -39.61
C GLN A 119 -6.08 15.65 -39.00
N ILE A 120 -6.20 16.16 -37.77
CA ILE A 120 -7.47 16.32 -37.09
C ILE A 120 -8.10 17.63 -37.54
N ILE A 121 -9.31 17.56 -38.10
CA ILE A 121 -10.13 18.70 -38.52
C ILE A 121 -11.32 18.80 -37.58
N VAL A 122 -11.52 19.97 -36.97
CA VAL A 122 -12.67 20.28 -36.12
C VAL A 122 -13.57 21.28 -36.87
N GLY A 123 -14.85 20.95 -37.07
CA GLY A 123 -15.80 21.82 -37.78
C GLY A 123 -17.21 21.24 -37.90
N LYS A 124 -18.14 22.01 -38.48
CA LYS A 124 -19.50 21.53 -38.78
C LYS A 124 -19.49 20.66 -40.05
N LEU A 125 -20.15 19.50 -39.99
CA LEU A 125 -20.42 18.62 -41.15
C LEU A 125 -21.29 19.32 -42.21
#